data_AF-A0A1V3NEL3-F1
#
_entry.id   AF-A0A1V3NEL3-F1
#
_cell.length_a   1.000
_cell.length_b   1.000
_cell.length_c   1.000
_cell.angle_alpha   90.00
_cell.angle_beta   90.00
_cell.angle_gamma   90.00
#
_symmetry.space_group_name_H-M   'P 1'
#
loop_
_entity.id
_entity.type
_entity.pdbx_description
1 polymer ?
#
loop_
_entity_poly.entity_id
_entity_poly.type
_entity_poly.pdbx_seq_one_letter_code
_entity_poly.pdbx_strand_id
1 'polypeptide(L)'
;MSVSFRHRPSIPMRVFRKMVNSLSPDELARLPAEKLPDNIPSDFIEEVPLYSRGAVESLILAANAHHLQQRIRIQDEHGDDVLNALDRAKRTGDTANVKIFRQKLTDLEQMHADWQKRNDADSLKILTNKVKSLNGLLMDVRTEAAETAESIRLLREEETTDDLLEAFDHAAERLRHHAEDIEHLLARYFLIRVSVTQHEMQAKARQIGLLDQEARNLADQIEELRKDLERSQALWRRAVNRGKSNQEADRLQQQISDLVAEQRAREVTISENDLTLWLDAIVDASLHPFTRSKVSRTISEARMALYTLLNRYCLQQEQSAMQIARNPFLQVDPAQAIRFMLMSEEFILNYFARKRNQNTAWISDVAQVKMEDLDNLERDILSELKRSSKFKRK
;
A
#
# COMPACT_ATOMS: atom_id res chain seq x y z
N MET A 1 44.61 -8.46 -36.40
CA MET A 1 43.61 -8.58 -37.48
C MET A 1 42.26 -8.79 -36.80
N SER A 2 41.52 -7.70 -36.60
CA SER A 2 40.22 -7.66 -35.94
C SER A 2 39.13 -8.08 -36.92
N VAL A 3 38.60 -9.28 -36.76
CA VAL A 3 37.41 -9.72 -37.50
C VAL A 3 36.22 -9.04 -36.84
N SER A 4 35.67 -8.01 -37.48
CA SER A 4 34.41 -7.38 -37.07
C SER A 4 33.28 -8.40 -37.19
N PHE A 5 32.81 -8.91 -36.06
CA PHE A 5 31.67 -9.81 -36.00
C PHE A 5 30.38 -8.98 -35.99
N ARG A 6 29.95 -8.53 -37.18
CA ARG A 6 28.61 -7.96 -37.35
C ARG A 6 27.58 -8.96 -36.81
N HIS A 7 26.86 -8.59 -35.77
CA HIS A 7 25.86 -9.42 -35.12
C HIS A 7 24.76 -9.75 -36.14
N ARG A 8 24.82 -10.96 -36.70
CA ARG A 8 23.75 -11.50 -37.56
C ARG A 8 22.69 -12.13 -36.65
N PRO A 9 21.40 -12.02 -36.97
CA PRO A 9 20.33 -12.44 -36.08
C PRO A 9 20.49 -13.89 -35.61
N SER A 10 20.42 -14.10 -34.29
CA SER A 10 20.42 -15.43 -33.66
C SER A 10 19.22 -16.26 -34.15
N ILE A 11 19.43 -17.56 -34.33
CA ILE A 11 18.41 -18.50 -34.80
C ILE A 11 17.41 -18.72 -33.65
N PRO A 12 16.11 -18.39 -33.81
CA PRO A 12 15.13 -18.66 -32.76
C PRO A 12 15.03 -20.15 -32.46
N MET A 13 14.80 -20.53 -31.19
CA MET A 13 14.70 -21.93 -30.75
C MET A 13 13.74 -22.78 -31.62
N ARG A 14 12.61 -22.20 -32.04
CA ARG A 14 11.64 -22.88 -32.91
C ARG A 14 12.20 -23.23 -34.29
N VAL A 15 13.08 -22.37 -34.81
CA VAL A 15 13.77 -22.58 -36.09
C VAL A 15 14.90 -23.60 -35.91
N PHE A 16 15.66 -23.47 -34.83
CA PHE A 16 16.72 -24.43 -34.48
C PHE A 16 16.17 -25.85 -34.32
N ARG A 17 15.05 -26.04 -33.61
CA ARG A 17 14.37 -27.34 -33.48
C ARG A 17 13.95 -27.92 -34.84
N LYS A 18 13.51 -27.08 -35.79
CA LYS A 18 13.19 -27.54 -37.15
C LYS A 18 14.44 -27.96 -37.91
N MET A 19 15.52 -27.18 -37.82
CA MET A 19 16.80 -27.46 -38.47
C MET A 19 17.40 -28.78 -37.99
N VAL A 20 17.36 -29.06 -36.68
CA VAL A 20 17.84 -30.31 -36.08
C VAL A 20 17.09 -31.55 -36.61
N ASN A 21 15.81 -31.40 -36.96
CA ASN A 21 14.98 -32.48 -37.49
C ASN A 21 15.07 -32.63 -39.02
N SER A 22 15.52 -31.61 -39.74
CA SER A 22 15.52 -31.59 -41.20
C SER A 22 16.90 -31.72 -41.85
N LEU A 23 17.97 -31.33 -41.14
CA LEU A 23 19.32 -31.29 -41.68
C LEU A 23 20.08 -32.59 -41.37
N SER A 24 21.06 -32.90 -42.22
CA SER A 24 21.98 -34.02 -41.98
C SER A 24 22.98 -33.70 -40.85
N PRO A 25 23.57 -34.70 -40.19
CA PRO A 25 24.56 -34.50 -39.12
C PRO A 25 25.75 -33.63 -39.56
N ASP A 26 26.22 -33.78 -40.79
CA ASP A 26 27.35 -33.00 -41.34
C ASP A 26 26.98 -31.53 -41.59
N GLU A 27 25.73 -31.26 -41.96
CA GLU A 27 25.23 -29.90 -42.12
C GLU A 27 24.99 -29.21 -40.77
N LEU A 28 24.52 -29.98 -39.78
CA LEU A 28 24.37 -29.49 -38.41
C LEU A 28 25.72 -29.13 -37.81
N ALA A 29 26.75 -29.97 -37.98
CA ALA A 29 28.09 -29.70 -37.45
C ALA A 29 28.75 -28.43 -38.04
N ARG A 30 28.30 -27.96 -39.21
CA ARG A 30 28.81 -26.75 -39.87
C ARG A 30 28.10 -25.46 -39.44
N LEU A 31 27.05 -25.57 -38.61
CA LEU A 31 26.35 -24.39 -38.13
C LEU A 31 27.28 -23.58 -37.19
N PRO A 32 27.38 -22.25 -37.39
CA PRO A 32 28.23 -21.41 -36.55
C PRO A 32 27.65 -21.35 -35.13
N ALA A 33 28.49 -21.66 -34.14
CA ALA A 33 28.12 -21.69 -32.73
C ALA A 33 27.53 -20.34 -32.25
N GLU A 34 28.05 -19.24 -32.78
CA GLU A 34 27.66 -17.85 -32.50
C GLU A 34 26.21 -17.50 -32.84
N LYS A 35 25.53 -18.30 -33.68
CA LYS A 35 24.16 -18.02 -34.13
C LYS A 35 23.10 -18.86 -33.43
N LEU A 36 23.51 -19.66 -32.46
CA LEU A 36 22.62 -20.60 -31.80
C LEU A 36 21.82 -19.92 -30.69
N PRO A 37 20.68 -20.51 -30.29
CA PRO A 37 19.89 -19.96 -29.19
C PRO A 37 20.69 -19.98 -27.88
N ASP A 38 20.60 -18.90 -27.10
CA ASP A 38 21.27 -18.77 -25.79
C ASP A 38 20.84 -19.80 -24.74
N ASN A 39 19.59 -20.27 -24.82
CA ASN A 39 18.97 -21.16 -23.82
C ASN A 39 18.45 -22.43 -24.50
N ILE A 40 19.32 -23.42 -24.71
CA ILE A 40 18.92 -24.77 -25.17
C ILE A 40 18.60 -25.64 -23.94
N PRO A 41 17.37 -26.17 -23.79
CA PRO A 41 17.03 -27.05 -22.67
C PRO A 41 17.95 -28.26 -22.59
N SER A 42 18.34 -28.68 -21.39
CA SER A 42 19.16 -29.88 -21.15
C SER A 42 18.54 -31.13 -21.79
N ASP A 43 17.22 -31.21 -21.74
CA ASP A 43 16.44 -32.37 -22.16
C ASP A 43 16.23 -32.38 -23.68
N PHE A 44 16.62 -31.31 -24.38
CA PHE A 44 16.46 -31.18 -25.83
C PHE A 44 17.17 -32.30 -26.59
N ILE A 45 18.33 -32.76 -26.10
CA ILE A 45 19.16 -33.83 -26.70
C ILE A 45 18.39 -35.17 -26.74
N GLU A 46 17.48 -35.38 -25.79
CA GLU A 46 16.65 -36.60 -25.73
C GLU A 46 15.59 -36.61 -26.84
N GLU A 47 15.10 -35.43 -27.24
CA GLU A 47 14.13 -35.23 -28.33
C GLU A 47 14.75 -35.32 -29.74
N VAL A 48 16.09 -35.29 -29.85
CA VAL A 48 16.82 -35.30 -31.13
C VAL A 48 16.91 -36.72 -31.71
N PRO A 49 16.78 -36.89 -33.05
CA PRO A 49 17.02 -38.18 -33.71
C PRO A 49 18.39 -38.78 -33.38
N LEU A 50 18.44 -40.09 -33.13
CA LEU A 50 19.65 -40.80 -32.67
C LEU A 50 20.87 -40.59 -33.57
N TYR A 51 20.68 -40.44 -34.89
CA TYR A 51 21.76 -40.28 -35.86
C TYR A 51 22.35 -38.86 -35.90
N SER A 52 21.64 -37.83 -35.44
CA SER A 52 22.11 -36.43 -35.39
C SER A 52 22.50 -36.00 -33.97
N ARG A 53 22.23 -36.82 -32.96
CA ARG A 53 22.48 -36.52 -31.54
C ARG A 53 23.92 -36.07 -31.26
N GLY A 54 24.94 -36.80 -31.72
CA GLY A 54 26.34 -36.44 -31.46
C GLY A 54 26.77 -35.11 -32.11
N ALA A 55 26.24 -34.79 -33.29
CA ALA A 55 26.49 -33.51 -33.95
C ALA A 55 25.81 -32.35 -33.20
N VAL A 56 24.59 -32.57 -32.71
CA VAL A 56 23.84 -31.58 -31.92
C VAL A 56 24.46 -31.37 -30.54
N GLU A 57 24.91 -32.43 -29.86
CA GLU A 57 25.64 -32.33 -28.57
C GLU A 57 26.92 -31.51 -28.72
N SER A 58 27.74 -31.82 -29.74
CA SER A 58 28.98 -31.09 -30.01
C SER A 58 28.72 -29.61 -30.32
N LEU A 59 27.64 -29.34 -31.05
CA LEU A 59 27.21 -28.00 -31.39
C LEU A 59 26.70 -27.23 -30.15
N ILE A 60 25.90 -27.86 -29.28
CA ILE A 60 25.44 -27.28 -28.02
C ILE A 60 26.63 -26.95 -27.11
N LEU A 61 27.61 -27.86 -27.01
CA LEU A 61 28.83 -27.62 -26.24
C LEU A 61 29.63 -26.43 -26.79
N ALA A 62 29.79 -26.33 -28.10
CA ALA A 62 30.47 -25.20 -28.74
C ALA A 62 29.72 -23.87 -28.52
N ALA A 63 28.38 -23.89 -28.60
CA ALA A 63 27.55 -22.72 -28.31
C ALA A 63 27.70 -22.26 -26.86
N ASN A 64 27.61 -23.19 -25.91
CA ASN A 64 27.75 -22.92 -24.48
C ASN A 64 29.14 -22.37 -24.14
N ALA A 65 30.19 -22.94 -24.73
CA ALA A 65 31.56 -22.45 -24.54
C ALA A 65 31.73 -21.01 -25.08
N HIS A 66 31.18 -20.72 -26.26
CA HIS A 66 31.21 -19.39 -26.85
C HIS A 66 30.44 -18.37 -25.98
N HIS A 67 29.22 -18.70 -25.54
CA HIS A 67 28.42 -17.82 -24.69
C HIS A 67 29.06 -17.60 -23.32
N LEU A 68 29.70 -18.63 -22.75
CA LEU A 68 30.45 -18.49 -21.51
C LEU A 68 31.65 -17.56 -21.67
N GLN A 69 32.42 -17.71 -22.74
CA GLN A 69 33.54 -16.80 -23.04
C GLN A 69 33.07 -15.36 -23.25
N GLN A 70 31.94 -15.16 -23.93
CA GLN A 70 31.35 -13.83 -24.11
C GLN A 70 30.90 -13.23 -22.77
N ARG A 71 30.29 -14.03 -21.87
CA ARG A 71 29.90 -13.56 -20.52
C ARG A 71 31.11 -13.21 -19.66
N ILE A 72 32.16 -14.03 -19.67
CA ILE A 72 33.42 -13.74 -18.97
C ILE A 72 34.03 -12.45 -19.50
N ARG A 73 34.06 -12.27 -20.84
CA ARG A 73 34.57 -11.03 -21.45
C ARG A 73 33.78 -9.80 -21.01
N ILE A 74 32.45 -9.86 -21.04
CA ILE A 74 31.60 -8.75 -20.60
C ILE A 74 31.82 -8.46 -19.10
N GLN A 75 31.97 -9.50 -18.29
CA GLN A 75 32.26 -9.38 -16.86
C GLN A 75 33.62 -8.70 -16.61
N ASP A 76 34.65 -9.10 -17.35
CA ASP A 76 36.01 -8.56 -17.21
C ASP A 76 36.10 -7.11 -17.72
N GLU A 77 35.38 -6.77 -18.80
CA GLU A 77 35.42 -5.45 -19.45
C GLU A 77 34.47 -4.42 -18.78
N HIS A 78 33.28 -4.84 -18.33
CA HIS A 78 32.21 -3.95 -17.87
C HIS A 78 31.67 -4.26 -16.46
N GLY A 79 32.16 -5.33 -15.82
CA GLY A 79 31.78 -5.71 -14.46
C GLY A 79 30.50 -6.53 -14.33
N ASP A 80 30.25 -7.00 -13.11
CA ASP A 80 29.14 -7.89 -12.76
C ASP A 80 27.76 -7.23 -12.94
N ASP A 81 27.65 -5.92 -12.67
CA ASP A 81 26.37 -5.21 -12.69
C ASP A 81 25.80 -5.09 -14.11
N VAL A 82 26.66 -4.84 -15.10
CA VAL A 82 26.29 -4.79 -16.52
C VAL A 82 25.90 -6.18 -17.02
N LEU A 83 26.64 -7.22 -16.64
CA LEU A 83 26.29 -8.61 -16.97
C LEU A 83 24.92 -8.99 -16.36
N ASN A 84 24.65 -8.61 -15.11
CA ASN A 84 23.37 -8.83 -14.46
C ASN A 84 22.22 -8.08 -15.16
N ALA A 85 22.45 -6.86 -15.64
CA ALA A 85 21.48 -6.11 -16.42
C ALA A 85 21.12 -6.81 -17.75
N LEU A 86 22.11 -7.35 -18.46
CA LEU A 86 21.89 -8.14 -19.68
C LEU A 86 21.12 -9.44 -19.39
N ASP A 87 21.48 -10.16 -18.32
CA ASP A 87 20.77 -11.37 -17.92
C ASP A 87 19.33 -11.08 -17.50
N ARG A 88 19.08 -9.95 -16.82
CA ARG A 88 17.73 -9.47 -16.50
C ARG A 88 16.95 -9.17 -17.78
N ALA A 89 17.55 -8.51 -18.76
CA ALA A 89 16.90 -8.24 -20.05
C ALA A 89 16.43 -9.52 -20.74
N LYS A 90 17.21 -10.62 -20.66
CA LYS A 90 16.80 -11.92 -21.21
C LYS A 90 15.59 -12.52 -20.50
N ARG A 91 15.45 -12.31 -19.19
CA ARG A 91 14.37 -12.83 -18.32
C ARG A 91 13.13 -11.94 -18.24
N THR A 92 13.16 -10.74 -18.83
CA THR A 92 12.00 -9.82 -18.89
C THR A 92 10.74 -10.52 -19.40
N GLY A 93 9.60 -10.23 -18.77
CA GLY A 93 8.30 -10.84 -19.10
C GLY A 93 8.00 -12.21 -18.48
N ASP A 94 8.99 -12.85 -17.84
CA ASP A 94 8.82 -14.16 -17.19
C ASP A 94 8.90 -14.12 -15.66
N THR A 95 8.86 -12.92 -15.06
CA THR A 95 8.92 -12.78 -13.61
C THR A 95 7.60 -13.21 -12.95
N ALA A 96 7.71 -14.09 -11.94
CA ALA A 96 6.55 -14.63 -11.23
C ALA A 96 5.72 -13.52 -10.57
N ASN A 97 6.37 -12.49 -10.02
CA ASN A 97 5.72 -11.39 -9.30
C ASN A 97 4.81 -10.57 -10.22
N VAL A 98 5.30 -10.10 -11.37
CA VAL A 98 4.49 -9.33 -12.33
C VAL A 98 3.36 -10.18 -12.91
N LYS A 99 3.59 -11.47 -13.18
CA LYS A 99 2.54 -12.39 -13.66
C LYS A 99 1.42 -12.56 -12.62
N ILE A 100 1.77 -12.83 -11.36
CA ILE A 100 0.81 -12.99 -10.28
C ILE A 100 0.06 -11.67 -10.03
N PHE A 101 0.77 -10.54 -10.02
CA PHE A 101 0.17 -9.22 -9.85
C PHE A 101 -0.83 -8.91 -10.97
N ARG A 102 -0.44 -9.14 -12.24
CA ARG A 102 -1.32 -8.97 -13.40
C ARG A 102 -2.58 -9.82 -13.30
N GLN A 103 -2.46 -11.10 -12.92
CA GLN A 103 -3.62 -11.98 -12.78
C GLN A 103 -4.57 -11.46 -11.70
N LYS A 104 -4.04 -11.18 -10.50
CA LYS A 104 -4.84 -10.66 -9.38
C LYS A 104 -5.45 -9.29 -9.68
N LEU A 105 -4.78 -8.45 -10.47
CA LEU A 105 -5.30 -7.16 -10.90
C LEU A 105 -6.48 -7.32 -11.87
N THR A 106 -6.40 -8.26 -12.82
CA THR A 106 -7.52 -8.58 -13.70
C THR A 106 -8.75 -9.06 -12.91
N ASP A 107 -8.53 -9.93 -11.92
CA ASP A 107 -9.61 -10.38 -11.03
C ASP A 107 -10.20 -9.21 -10.23
N LEU A 108 -9.35 -8.28 -9.75
CA LEU A 108 -9.77 -7.09 -9.02
C LEU A 108 -10.58 -6.14 -9.89
N GLU A 109 -10.20 -5.94 -11.16
CA GLU A 109 -10.93 -5.11 -12.12
C GLU A 109 -12.32 -5.65 -12.38
N GLN A 110 -12.45 -6.97 -12.53
CA GLN A 110 -13.74 -7.62 -12.71
C GLN A 110 -14.63 -7.40 -11.48
N MET A 111 -14.09 -7.61 -10.27
CA MET A 111 -14.83 -7.37 -9.02
C MET A 111 -15.23 -5.90 -8.86
N HIS A 112 -14.36 -4.96 -9.23
CA HIS A 112 -14.66 -3.54 -9.17
C HIS A 112 -15.78 -3.16 -10.15
N ALA A 113 -15.74 -3.68 -11.39
CA ALA A 113 -16.80 -3.44 -12.38
C ALA A 113 -18.15 -4.03 -11.93
N ASP A 114 -18.15 -5.20 -11.30
CA ASP A 114 -19.37 -5.83 -10.77
C ASP A 114 -19.92 -5.06 -9.57
N TRP A 115 -19.05 -4.61 -8.67
CA TRP A 115 -19.42 -3.74 -7.56
C TRP A 115 -19.98 -2.40 -8.04
N GLN A 116 -19.39 -1.76 -9.05
CA GLN A 116 -19.92 -0.52 -9.62
C GLN A 116 -21.36 -0.66 -10.16
N LYS A 117 -21.75 -1.87 -10.60
CA LYS A 117 -23.11 -2.15 -11.05
C LYS A 117 -24.09 -2.43 -9.90
N ARG A 118 -23.64 -3.15 -8.88
CA ARG A 118 -24.49 -3.60 -7.75
C ARG A 118 -24.61 -2.56 -6.64
N ASN A 119 -23.55 -1.79 -6.43
CA ASN A 119 -23.40 -0.77 -5.38
C ASN A 119 -23.74 -1.27 -3.97
N ASP A 120 -23.36 -2.51 -3.65
CA ASP A 120 -23.64 -3.14 -2.37
C ASP A 120 -22.43 -3.07 -1.40
N ALA A 121 -22.73 -3.00 -0.10
CA ALA A 121 -21.74 -2.80 0.95
C ALA A 121 -20.86 -4.05 1.18
N ASP A 122 -21.41 -5.25 1.01
CA ASP A 122 -20.69 -6.51 1.21
C ASP A 122 -19.64 -6.72 0.12
N SER A 123 -19.98 -6.45 -1.14
CA SER A 123 -19.02 -6.48 -2.25
C SER A 123 -17.94 -5.41 -2.09
N LEU A 124 -18.27 -4.21 -1.57
CA LEU A 124 -17.26 -3.20 -1.26
C LEU A 124 -16.26 -3.72 -0.21
N LYS A 125 -16.73 -4.38 0.85
CA LYS A 125 -15.86 -4.95 1.89
C LYS A 125 -14.93 -6.04 1.34
N ILE A 126 -15.45 -6.92 0.49
CA ILE A 126 -14.65 -7.95 -0.19
C ILE A 126 -13.59 -7.30 -1.08
N LEU A 127 -13.99 -6.28 -1.84
CA LEU A 127 -13.12 -5.54 -2.75
C LEU A 127 -12.00 -4.82 -1.99
N THR A 128 -12.32 -4.12 -0.90
CA THR A 128 -11.35 -3.48 -0.01
C THR A 128 -10.32 -4.49 0.52
N ASN A 129 -10.77 -5.66 0.97
CA ASN A 129 -9.86 -6.71 1.45
C ASN A 129 -8.95 -7.24 0.34
N LYS A 130 -9.46 -7.37 -0.89
CA LYS A 130 -8.64 -7.76 -2.05
C LYS A 130 -7.61 -6.68 -2.40
N VAL A 131 -7.98 -5.40 -2.38
CA VAL A 131 -7.05 -4.28 -2.56
C VAL A 131 -5.94 -4.33 -1.50
N LYS A 132 -6.30 -4.52 -0.23
CA LYS A 132 -5.35 -4.67 0.89
C LYS A 132 -4.42 -5.88 0.69
N SER A 133 -4.91 -7.01 0.16
CA SER A 133 -4.07 -8.18 -0.14
C SER A 133 -3.06 -7.94 -1.26
N LEU A 134 -3.41 -7.11 -2.24
CA LEU A 134 -2.56 -6.73 -3.37
C LEU A 134 -1.46 -5.74 -2.97
N ASN A 135 -1.68 -4.92 -1.94
CA ASN A 135 -0.64 -4.03 -1.39
C ASN A 135 0.61 -4.82 -0.94
N GLY A 136 0.46 -6.07 -0.48
CA GLY A 136 1.61 -6.91 -0.14
C GLY A 136 2.54 -7.17 -1.32
N LEU A 137 1.97 -7.38 -2.52
CA LEU A 137 2.73 -7.59 -3.77
C LEU A 137 3.19 -6.28 -4.43
N LEU A 138 2.66 -5.14 -4.00
CA LEU A 138 2.99 -3.84 -4.58
C LEU A 138 4.48 -3.50 -4.39
N MET A 139 5.05 -3.84 -3.23
CA MET A 139 6.46 -3.58 -2.94
C MET A 139 7.39 -4.42 -3.82
N ASP A 140 7.03 -5.67 -4.08
CA ASP A 140 7.80 -6.54 -4.96
C ASP A 140 7.81 -6.00 -6.40
N VAL A 141 6.64 -5.58 -6.91
CA VAL A 141 6.51 -5.01 -8.26
C VAL A 141 7.24 -3.67 -8.38
N ARG A 142 7.19 -2.82 -7.35
CA ARG A 142 7.95 -1.55 -7.32
C ARG A 142 9.45 -1.77 -7.30
N THR A 143 9.91 -2.77 -6.54
CA THR A 143 11.31 -3.16 -6.49
C THR A 143 11.76 -3.64 -7.87
N GLU A 144 10.96 -4.48 -8.52
CA GLU A 144 11.24 -4.94 -9.88
C GLU A 144 11.30 -3.78 -10.90
N ALA A 145 10.40 -2.79 -10.78
CA ALA A 145 10.43 -1.59 -11.63
C ALA A 145 11.71 -0.76 -11.40
N ALA A 146 12.10 -0.53 -10.15
CA ALA A 146 13.30 0.22 -9.79
C ALA A 146 14.58 -0.49 -10.27
N GLU A 147 14.67 -1.79 -10.07
CA GLU A 147 15.79 -2.62 -10.54
C GLU A 147 15.87 -2.66 -12.07
N THR A 148 14.73 -2.68 -12.75
CA THR A 148 14.66 -2.60 -14.23
C THR A 148 15.15 -1.24 -14.70
N ALA A 149 14.73 -0.14 -14.07
CA ALA A 149 15.18 1.21 -14.39
C ALA A 149 16.69 1.38 -14.18
N GLU A 150 17.23 0.84 -13.10
CA GLU A 150 18.68 0.82 -12.85
C GLU A 150 19.42 0.02 -13.92
N SER A 151 18.90 -1.15 -14.31
CA SER A 151 19.50 -1.98 -15.36
C SER A 151 19.52 -1.25 -16.72
N ILE A 152 18.47 -0.49 -17.04
CA ILE A 152 18.43 0.35 -18.25
C ILE A 152 19.52 1.43 -18.20
N ARG A 153 19.68 2.07 -17.03
CA ARG A 153 20.69 3.13 -16.84
C ARG A 153 22.09 2.58 -17.06
N LEU A 154 22.44 1.47 -16.39
CA LEU A 154 23.75 0.83 -16.51
C LEU A 154 24.07 0.48 -17.98
N LEU A 155 23.11 -0.08 -18.72
CA LEU A 155 23.32 -0.43 -20.13
C LEU A 155 23.46 0.77 -21.06
N ARG A 156 22.97 1.96 -20.68
CA ARG A 156 23.02 3.19 -21.50
C ARG A 156 24.21 4.09 -21.18
N GLU A 157 24.70 4.05 -19.94
CA GLU A 157 25.84 4.85 -19.49
C GLU A 157 27.18 4.21 -19.84
N GLU A 158 27.20 2.92 -20.15
CA GLU A 158 28.41 2.17 -20.46
C GLU A 158 28.94 2.47 -21.87
N GLU A 159 30.21 2.86 -21.98
CA GLU A 159 30.88 3.03 -23.27
C GLU A 159 31.31 1.65 -23.82
N THR A 160 30.57 1.14 -24.80
CA THR A 160 30.85 -0.18 -25.41
C THR A 160 31.46 -0.09 -26.81
N THR A 161 32.21 -1.12 -27.20
CA THR A 161 32.62 -1.31 -28.61
C THR A 161 31.42 -1.58 -29.53
N ASP A 162 31.52 -1.21 -30.82
CA ASP A 162 30.48 -1.39 -31.85
C ASP A 162 29.83 -2.80 -31.85
N ASP A 163 30.59 -3.85 -31.53
CA ASP A 163 30.09 -5.24 -31.54
C ASP A 163 29.13 -5.58 -30.38
N LEU A 164 29.21 -4.87 -29.24
CA LEU A 164 28.34 -5.06 -28.07
C LEU A 164 27.25 -3.98 -27.96
N LEU A 165 27.45 -2.84 -28.65
CA LEU A 165 26.54 -1.71 -28.62
C LEU A 165 25.12 -2.10 -29.05
N GLU A 166 24.98 -2.83 -30.16
CA GLU A 166 23.66 -3.30 -30.62
C GLU A 166 22.98 -4.24 -29.61
N ALA A 167 23.76 -5.08 -28.92
CA ALA A 167 23.23 -6.01 -27.92
C ALA A 167 22.76 -5.28 -26.66
N PHE A 168 23.51 -4.25 -26.23
CA PHE A 168 23.17 -3.40 -25.08
C PHE A 168 21.93 -2.56 -25.39
N ASP A 169 21.86 -1.95 -26.57
CA ASP A 169 20.70 -1.18 -27.03
C ASP A 169 19.44 -2.05 -27.07
N HIS A 170 19.53 -3.26 -27.64
CA HIS A 170 18.40 -4.17 -27.70
C HIS A 170 17.98 -4.66 -26.30
N ALA A 171 18.93 -4.92 -25.40
CA ALA A 171 18.66 -5.29 -24.02
C ALA A 171 17.99 -4.15 -23.23
N ALA A 172 18.52 -2.93 -23.34
CA ALA A 172 17.97 -1.73 -22.73
C ALA A 172 16.55 -1.45 -23.24
N GLU A 173 16.31 -1.63 -24.55
CA GLU A 173 15.01 -1.43 -25.15
C GLU A 173 13.99 -2.48 -24.68
N ARG A 174 14.39 -3.75 -24.53
CA ARG A 174 13.53 -4.78 -23.92
C ARG A 174 13.17 -4.46 -22.47
N LEU A 175 14.15 -4.02 -21.68
CA LEU A 175 13.92 -3.61 -20.29
C LEU A 175 12.99 -2.39 -20.23
N ARG A 176 13.12 -1.44 -21.16
CA ARG A 176 12.24 -0.26 -21.26
C ARG A 176 10.78 -0.66 -21.48
N HIS A 177 10.51 -1.56 -22.44
CA HIS A 177 9.16 -2.07 -22.66
C HIS A 177 8.60 -2.79 -21.43
N HIS A 178 9.42 -3.59 -20.75
CA HIS A 178 9.00 -4.27 -19.52
C HIS A 178 8.69 -3.28 -18.38
N ALA A 179 9.49 -2.23 -18.23
CA ALA A 179 9.24 -1.17 -17.26
C ALA A 179 7.92 -0.44 -17.57
N GLU A 180 7.68 -0.10 -18.84
CA GLU A 180 6.42 0.53 -19.28
C GLU A 180 5.20 -0.37 -19.00
N ASP A 181 5.31 -1.67 -19.24
CA ASP A 181 4.28 -2.65 -18.89
C ASP A 181 4.00 -2.66 -17.37
N ILE A 182 5.03 -2.62 -16.53
CA ILE A 182 4.87 -2.54 -15.07
C ILE A 182 4.18 -1.23 -14.68
N GLU A 183 4.62 -0.10 -15.21
CA GLU A 183 4.01 1.22 -14.94
C GLU A 183 2.53 1.26 -15.35
N HIS A 184 2.16 0.62 -16.47
CA HIS A 184 0.76 0.50 -16.87
C HIS A 184 -0.07 -0.38 -15.92
N LEU A 185 0.50 -1.46 -15.38
CA LEU A 185 -0.15 -2.29 -14.37
C LEU A 185 -0.33 -1.52 -13.06
N LEU A 186 0.69 -0.80 -12.61
CA LEU A 186 0.65 0.05 -11.43
C LEU A 186 -0.40 1.16 -11.57
N ALA A 187 -0.46 1.81 -12.75
CA ALA A 187 -1.47 2.82 -13.04
C ALA A 187 -2.89 2.27 -12.82
N ARG A 188 -3.22 1.14 -13.46
CA ARG A 188 -4.52 0.48 -13.36
C ARG A 188 -4.86 0.14 -11.90
N TYR A 189 -3.90 -0.42 -11.17
CA TYR A 189 -4.07 -0.72 -9.75
C TYR A 189 -4.37 0.54 -8.92
N PHE A 190 -3.61 1.62 -9.09
CA PHE A 190 -3.81 2.86 -8.33
C PHE A 190 -5.17 3.52 -8.62
N LEU A 191 -5.66 3.44 -9.86
CA LEU A 191 -7.01 3.92 -10.20
C LEU A 191 -8.10 3.19 -9.41
N ILE A 192 -8.03 1.86 -9.36
CA ILE A 192 -9.00 1.05 -8.62
C ILE A 192 -8.86 1.28 -7.12
N ARG A 193 -7.62 1.24 -6.61
CA ARG A 193 -7.32 1.43 -5.19
C ARG A 193 -7.86 2.76 -4.68
N VAL A 194 -7.61 3.88 -5.38
CA VAL A 194 -8.10 5.20 -4.93
C VAL A 194 -9.62 5.30 -4.99
N SER A 195 -10.26 4.72 -6.02
CA SER A 195 -11.73 4.64 -6.15
C SER A 195 -12.36 3.89 -4.97
N VAL A 196 -11.88 2.68 -4.69
CA VAL A 196 -12.39 1.83 -3.60
C VAL A 196 -12.16 2.48 -2.24
N THR A 197 -10.95 2.99 -2.03
CA THR A 197 -10.55 3.66 -0.77
C THR A 197 -11.38 4.91 -0.52
N GLN A 198 -11.67 5.70 -1.56
CA GLN A 198 -12.54 6.87 -1.47
C GLN A 198 -13.96 6.50 -1.01
N HIS A 199 -14.53 5.41 -1.53
CA HIS A 199 -15.84 4.93 -1.10
C HIS A 199 -15.82 4.37 0.33
N GLU A 200 -14.78 3.63 0.71
CA GLU A 200 -14.56 3.16 2.08
C GLU A 200 -14.53 4.33 3.07
N MET A 201 -13.73 5.36 2.79
CA MET A 201 -13.64 6.56 3.62
C MET A 201 -14.97 7.30 3.71
N GLN A 202 -15.69 7.48 2.61
CA GLN A 202 -16.99 8.13 2.64
C GLN A 202 -18.04 7.33 3.42
N ALA A 203 -18.05 6.00 3.29
CA ALA A 203 -18.93 5.14 4.06
C ALA A 203 -18.63 5.26 5.56
N LYS A 204 -17.36 5.22 5.94
CA LYS A 204 -16.92 5.40 7.32
C LYS A 204 -17.27 6.79 7.87
N ALA A 205 -17.04 7.84 7.09
CA ALA A 205 -17.37 9.22 7.48
C ALA A 205 -18.89 9.41 7.67
N ARG A 206 -19.72 8.84 6.79
CA ARG A 206 -21.18 8.85 6.94
C ARG A 206 -21.63 8.08 8.19
N GLN A 207 -21.06 6.90 8.43
CA GLN A 207 -21.35 6.10 9.63
C GLN A 207 -21.03 6.87 10.90
N ILE A 208 -19.86 7.51 10.96
CA ILE A 208 -19.45 8.36 12.08
C ILE A 208 -20.41 9.54 12.24
N GLY A 209 -20.78 10.22 11.15
CA GLY A 209 -21.72 11.34 11.21
C GLY A 209 -23.09 10.96 11.78
N LEU A 210 -23.61 9.77 11.43
CA LEU A 210 -24.86 9.24 11.99
C LEU A 210 -24.73 8.97 13.50
N LEU A 211 -23.65 8.31 13.90
CA LEU A 211 -23.42 7.96 15.31
C LEU A 211 -23.11 9.18 16.17
N ASP A 212 -22.41 10.19 15.62
CA ASP A 212 -22.19 11.47 16.29
C ASP A 212 -23.52 12.22 16.50
N GLN A 213 -24.43 12.16 15.53
CA GLN A 213 -25.76 12.76 15.68
C GLN A 213 -26.58 12.03 16.75
N GLU A 214 -26.57 10.70 16.75
CA GLU A 214 -27.22 9.90 17.79
C GLU A 214 -26.62 10.18 19.17
N ALA A 215 -25.29 10.27 19.28
CA ALA A 215 -24.60 10.58 20.52
C ALA A 215 -24.93 11.99 21.05
N ARG A 216 -25.15 12.97 20.15
CA ARG A 216 -25.65 14.31 20.51
C ARG A 216 -27.08 14.26 21.03
N ASN A 217 -27.97 13.53 20.36
CA ASN A 217 -29.35 13.36 20.81
C ASN A 217 -29.39 12.70 22.21
N LEU A 218 -28.53 11.70 22.46
CA LEU A 218 -28.38 11.08 23.78
C LEU A 218 -27.82 12.08 24.81
N ALA A 219 -26.86 12.93 24.43
CA ALA A 219 -26.31 13.96 25.31
C ALA A 219 -27.39 14.96 25.75
N ASP A 220 -28.24 15.40 24.83
CA ASP A 220 -29.34 16.32 25.11
C ASP A 220 -30.36 15.69 26.08
N GLN A 221 -30.71 14.42 25.86
CA GLN A 221 -31.59 13.66 26.77
C GLN A 221 -30.98 13.48 28.17
N ILE A 222 -29.68 13.18 28.25
CA ILE A 222 -28.95 13.10 29.53
C ILE A 222 -29.00 14.43 30.27
N GLU A 223 -28.83 15.54 29.56
CA GLU A 223 -28.84 16.88 30.16
C GLU A 223 -30.24 17.30 30.63
N GLU A 224 -31.30 16.94 29.89
CA GLU A 224 -32.69 17.12 30.33
C GLU A 224 -32.98 16.31 31.61
N LEU A 225 -32.60 15.03 31.63
CA LEU A 225 -32.77 14.18 32.81
C LEU A 225 -31.96 14.68 34.01
N ARG A 226 -30.76 15.24 33.79
CA ARG A 226 -29.95 15.87 34.85
C ARG A 226 -30.65 17.10 35.42
N LYS A 227 -31.22 17.97 34.57
CA LYS A 227 -31.99 19.13 35.02
C LYS A 227 -33.23 18.72 35.81
N ASP A 228 -33.91 17.66 35.40
CA ASP A 228 -35.07 17.14 36.11
C ASP A 228 -34.67 16.47 37.44
N LEU A 229 -33.54 15.78 37.47
CA LEU A 229 -32.95 15.29 38.72
C LEU A 229 -32.61 16.45 39.66
N GLU A 230 -31.95 17.51 39.19
CA GLU A 230 -31.65 18.70 40.00
C GLU A 230 -32.90 19.41 40.52
N ARG A 231 -33.92 19.58 39.66
CA ARG A 231 -35.21 20.18 40.05
C ARG A 231 -35.92 19.32 41.08
N SER A 232 -35.94 18.00 40.90
CA SER A 232 -36.50 17.07 41.88
C SER A 232 -35.75 17.22 43.21
N GLN A 233 -34.42 17.12 43.23
CA GLN A 233 -33.62 17.28 44.44
C GLN A 233 -33.83 18.65 45.13
N ALA A 234 -33.97 19.74 44.37
CA ALA A 234 -34.24 21.08 44.90
C ALA A 234 -35.64 21.22 45.52
N LEU A 235 -36.66 20.64 44.89
CA LEU A 235 -38.02 20.55 45.44
C LEU A 235 -38.06 19.66 46.69
N TRP A 236 -37.18 18.66 46.77
CA TRP A 236 -37.20 17.64 47.81
C TRP A 236 -36.42 18.02 49.06
N ARG A 237 -35.45 18.92 48.94
CA ARG A 237 -34.92 19.66 50.10
C ARG A 237 -36.02 20.46 50.82
N ARG A 238 -37.14 20.74 50.16
CA ARG A 238 -38.28 21.49 50.71
C ARG A 238 -39.49 20.63 51.10
N ALA A 239 -39.61 19.38 50.64
CA ALA A 239 -40.79 18.52 50.85
C ALA A 239 -40.49 17.33 51.78
N VAL A 240 -41.38 17.05 52.74
CA VAL A 240 -41.18 16.11 53.87
C VAL A 240 -41.28 14.61 53.48
N ASN A 241 -41.70 14.28 52.26
CA ASN A 241 -41.96 12.87 51.84
C ASN A 241 -40.73 12.18 51.23
N ARG A 242 -39.78 11.76 52.08
CA ARG A 242 -38.50 11.13 51.68
C ARG A 242 -38.60 9.77 50.95
N GLY A 243 -39.67 8.99 51.15
CA GLY A 243 -39.75 7.58 50.69
C GLY A 243 -40.06 7.37 49.20
N LYS A 244 -41.12 8.02 48.68
CA LYS A 244 -41.46 7.98 47.24
C LYS A 244 -40.48 8.78 46.40
N SER A 245 -39.88 9.78 47.02
CA SER A 245 -38.92 10.65 46.35
C SER A 245 -37.63 9.86 46.07
N ASN A 246 -36.97 9.23 47.05
CA ASN A 246 -35.75 8.46 46.74
C ASN A 246 -35.89 7.47 45.56
N GLN A 247 -37.04 6.82 45.40
CA GLN A 247 -37.29 5.92 44.25
C GLN A 247 -37.29 6.62 42.88
N GLU A 248 -37.79 7.85 42.79
CA GLU A 248 -37.85 8.61 41.54
C GLU A 248 -36.47 9.23 41.20
N ALA A 249 -35.68 9.63 42.21
CA ALA A 249 -34.29 10.04 42.00
C ALA A 249 -33.40 8.86 41.59
N ASP A 250 -33.55 7.70 42.22
CA ASP A 250 -32.83 6.48 41.88
C ASP A 250 -33.18 6.03 40.45
N ARG A 251 -34.45 6.16 40.04
CA ARG A 251 -34.90 5.87 38.67
C ARG A 251 -34.27 6.82 37.64
N LEU A 252 -34.25 8.12 37.92
CA LEU A 252 -33.61 9.12 37.04
C LEU A 252 -32.08 8.87 36.95
N GLN A 253 -31.43 8.54 38.07
CA GLN A 253 -30.01 8.18 38.08
C GLN A 253 -29.73 6.92 37.24
N GLN A 254 -30.56 5.89 37.35
CA GLN A 254 -30.42 4.67 36.55
C GLN A 254 -30.59 4.98 35.05
N GLN A 255 -31.60 5.75 34.67
CA GLN A 255 -31.81 6.15 33.27
C GLN A 255 -30.65 6.97 32.71
N ILE A 256 -30.11 7.91 33.49
CA ILE A 256 -28.90 8.66 33.11
C ILE A 256 -27.72 7.71 32.92
N SER A 257 -27.52 6.75 33.84
CA SER A 257 -26.44 5.77 33.74
C SER A 257 -26.56 4.89 32.48
N ASP A 258 -27.77 4.43 32.17
CA ASP A 258 -28.05 3.60 31.00
C ASP A 258 -27.79 4.37 29.70
N LEU A 259 -28.26 5.62 29.60
CA LEU A 259 -28.02 6.47 28.43
C LEU A 259 -26.54 6.84 28.26
N VAL A 260 -25.81 7.05 29.35
CA VAL A 260 -24.35 7.29 29.30
C VAL A 260 -23.62 6.03 28.83
N ALA A 261 -24.05 4.83 29.27
CA ALA A 261 -23.48 3.58 28.81
C ALA A 261 -23.77 3.34 27.32
N GLU A 262 -24.98 3.63 26.88
CA GLU A 262 -25.39 3.55 25.48
C GLU A 262 -24.62 4.54 24.58
N GLN A 263 -24.46 5.79 25.03
CA GLN A 263 -23.66 6.80 24.32
C GLN A 263 -22.22 6.32 24.12
N ARG A 264 -21.61 5.72 25.15
CA ARG A 264 -20.25 5.15 25.06
C ARG A 264 -20.18 3.93 24.15
N ALA A 265 -21.19 3.07 24.18
CA ALA A 265 -21.24 1.88 23.32
C ALA A 265 -21.32 2.22 21.82
N ARG A 266 -21.77 3.45 21.49
CA ARG A 266 -21.90 3.94 20.10
C ARG A 266 -20.65 4.64 19.55
N GLU A 267 -19.54 4.69 20.28
CA GLU A 267 -18.28 5.22 19.75
C GLU A 267 -17.67 4.31 18.67
N VAL A 268 -17.42 4.87 17.49
CA VAL A 268 -16.68 4.16 16.42
C VAL A 268 -15.20 4.40 16.60
N THR A 269 -14.42 3.32 16.55
CA THR A 269 -12.96 3.42 16.48
C THR A 269 -12.50 3.63 15.04
N ILE A 270 -11.66 4.65 14.84
CA ILE A 270 -10.88 4.83 13.61
C ILE A 270 -9.50 4.23 13.86
N SER A 271 -9.06 3.34 12.97
CA SER A 271 -7.75 2.70 13.07
C SER A 271 -6.67 3.59 12.46
N GLU A 272 -5.53 3.71 13.16
CA GLU A 272 -4.31 4.34 12.62
C GLU A 272 -3.89 3.74 11.30
N ASN A 273 -3.93 2.41 11.21
CA ASN A 273 -3.53 1.68 10.02
C ASN A 273 -4.45 1.96 8.83
N ASP A 274 -5.74 2.22 9.07
CA ASP A 274 -6.64 2.61 7.97
C ASP A 274 -6.31 4.03 7.50
N LEU A 275 -6.03 4.98 8.41
CA LEU A 275 -5.63 6.35 8.06
C LEU A 275 -4.34 6.38 7.21
N THR A 276 -3.33 5.58 7.56
CA THR A 276 -2.07 5.51 6.79
C THR A 276 -2.29 4.87 5.42
N LEU A 277 -3.01 3.74 5.34
CA LEU A 277 -3.32 3.06 4.09
C LEU A 277 -4.14 3.92 3.12
N TRP A 278 -5.07 4.71 3.67
CA TRP A 278 -5.87 5.65 2.92
C TRP A 278 -5.04 6.82 2.39
N LEU A 279 -4.17 7.39 3.22
CA LEU A 279 -3.24 8.43 2.76
C LEU A 279 -2.34 7.91 1.63
N ASP A 280 -1.77 6.71 1.80
CA ASP A 280 -0.89 6.10 0.79
C ASP A 280 -1.62 5.86 -0.53
N ALA A 281 -2.88 5.44 -0.49
CA ALA A 281 -3.68 5.26 -1.71
C ALA A 281 -3.83 6.58 -2.50
N ILE A 282 -4.02 7.70 -1.78
CA ILE A 282 -4.12 9.02 -2.41
C ILE A 282 -2.75 9.49 -2.92
N VAL A 283 -1.69 9.33 -2.13
CA VAL A 283 -0.31 9.70 -2.50
C VAL A 283 0.11 8.97 -3.77
N ASP A 284 0.00 7.64 -3.76
CA ASP A 284 0.41 6.77 -4.86
C ASP A 284 -0.29 7.17 -6.18
N ALA A 285 -1.61 7.38 -6.13
CA ALA A 285 -2.39 7.79 -7.28
C ALA A 285 -2.08 9.24 -7.74
N SER A 286 -1.67 10.13 -6.83
CA SER A 286 -1.34 11.52 -7.14
C SER A 286 0.06 11.70 -7.73
N LEU A 287 1.03 10.88 -7.32
CA LEU A 287 2.41 10.95 -7.79
C LEU A 287 2.60 10.23 -9.13
N HIS A 288 1.80 9.19 -9.39
CA HIS A 288 2.01 8.34 -10.55
C HIS A 288 1.65 9.05 -11.88
N PRO A 289 2.54 9.08 -12.89
CA PRO A 289 2.39 9.90 -14.09
C PRO A 289 1.11 9.61 -14.90
N PHE A 290 0.75 8.33 -15.00
CA PHE A 290 -0.39 7.86 -15.80
C PHE A 290 -1.76 8.01 -15.12
N THR A 291 -1.79 8.30 -13.82
CA THR A 291 -3.04 8.39 -13.04
C THR A 291 -3.39 9.81 -12.63
N ARG A 292 -2.39 10.65 -12.30
CA ARG A 292 -2.59 11.97 -11.69
C ARG A 292 -3.65 12.85 -12.38
N SER A 293 -3.74 12.82 -13.70
CA SER A 293 -4.72 13.61 -14.48
C SER A 293 -6.13 13.01 -14.47
N LYS A 294 -6.24 11.68 -14.38
CA LYS A 294 -7.51 10.95 -14.50
C LYS A 294 -8.31 10.94 -13.19
N VAL A 295 -7.65 11.05 -12.04
CA VAL A 295 -8.28 10.90 -10.71
C VAL A 295 -8.36 12.18 -9.91
N SER A 296 -8.11 13.35 -10.50
CA SER A 296 -8.10 14.63 -9.77
C SER A 296 -9.36 14.85 -8.92
N ARG A 297 -10.55 14.57 -9.48
CA ARG A 297 -11.82 14.66 -8.74
C ARG A 297 -11.93 13.62 -7.62
N THR A 298 -11.69 12.34 -7.91
CA THR A 298 -11.74 11.25 -6.92
C THR A 298 -10.77 11.50 -5.78
N ILE A 299 -9.57 12.00 -6.09
CA ILE A 299 -8.56 12.41 -5.11
C ILE A 299 -9.07 13.56 -4.25
N SER A 300 -9.71 14.58 -4.82
CA SER A 300 -10.27 15.70 -4.06
C SER A 300 -11.34 15.23 -3.06
N GLU A 301 -12.26 14.39 -3.51
CA GLU A 301 -13.30 13.81 -2.66
C GLU A 301 -12.71 12.89 -1.57
N ALA A 302 -11.70 12.08 -1.92
CA ALA A 302 -10.97 11.24 -0.99
C ALA A 302 -10.24 12.06 0.08
N ARG A 303 -9.61 13.17 -0.30
CA ARG A 303 -8.91 14.08 0.62
C ARG A 303 -9.86 14.68 1.64
N MET A 304 -11.03 15.15 1.20
CA MET A 304 -12.03 15.74 2.11
C MET A 304 -12.54 14.70 3.12
N ALA A 305 -12.79 13.46 2.67
CA ALA A 305 -13.19 12.37 3.54
C ALA A 305 -12.07 12.00 4.53
N LEU A 306 -10.83 11.87 4.07
CA LEU A 306 -9.68 11.56 4.92
C LEU A 306 -9.44 12.64 5.98
N TYR A 307 -9.55 13.90 5.59
CA TYR A 307 -9.42 15.04 6.51
C TYR A 307 -10.46 14.99 7.63
N THR A 308 -11.72 14.71 7.26
CA THR A 308 -12.81 14.56 8.23
C THR A 308 -12.51 13.43 9.23
N LEU A 309 -12.01 12.30 8.73
CA LEU A 309 -11.68 11.13 9.54
C LEU A 309 -10.46 11.37 10.44
N LEU A 310 -9.42 12.04 9.94
CA LEU A 310 -8.23 12.41 10.71
C LEU A 310 -8.60 13.33 11.89
N ASN A 311 -9.39 14.37 11.63
CA ASN A 311 -9.83 15.28 12.69
C ASN A 311 -10.68 14.57 13.74
N ARG A 312 -11.57 13.67 13.32
CA ARG A 312 -12.37 12.89 14.28
C ARG A 312 -11.49 11.97 15.11
N TYR A 313 -10.50 11.33 14.49
CA TYR A 313 -9.55 10.46 15.17
C TYR A 313 -8.77 11.23 16.24
N CYS A 314 -8.20 12.40 15.90
CA CYS A 314 -7.50 13.25 16.87
C CYS A 314 -8.44 13.60 18.03
N LEU A 315 -9.64 14.13 17.74
CA LEU A 315 -10.62 14.47 18.77
C LEU A 315 -10.98 13.28 19.67
N GLN A 316 -11.06 12.07 19.13
CA GLN A 316 -11.32 10.85 19.90
C GLN A 316 -10.16 10.51 20.85
N GLN A 317 -8.91 10.66 20.41
CA GLN A 317 -7.73 10.46 21.27
C GLN A 317 -7.70 11.50 22.39
N GLU A 318 -7.92 12.79 22.07
CA GLU A 318 -7.99 13.88 23.04
C GLU A 318 -9.08 13.63 24.10
N GLN A 319 -10.29 13.27 23.65
CA GLN A 319 -11.43 12.95 24.53
C GLN A 319 -11.14 11.74 25.43
N SER A 320 -10.55 10.68 24.87
CA SER A 320 -10.19 9.48 25.61
C SER A 320 -9.13 9.77 26.68
N ALA A 321 -8.10 10.55 26.33
CA ALA A 321 -7.06 10.99 27.25
C ALA A 321 -7.63 11.85 28.39
N MET A 322 -8.56 12.77 28.09
CA MET A 322 -9.26 13.55 29.12
C MET A 322 -10.13 12.69 30.04
N GLN A 323 -10.84 11.68 29.50
CA GLN A 323 -11.63 10.76 30.31
C GLN A 323 -10.75 9.97 31.28
N ILE A 324 -9.57 9.53 30.82
CA ILE A 324 -8.57 8.84 31.66
C ILE A 324 -8.06 9.78 32.76
N ALA A 325 -7.69 11.01 32.42
CA ALA A 325 -7.21 11.99 33.39
C ALA A 325 -8.24 12.33 34.48
N ARG A 326 -9.53 12.33 34.11
CA ARG A 326 -10.66 12.59 35.02
C ARG A 326 -11.11 11.38 35.82
N ASN A 327 -10.68 10.16 35.48
CA ASN A 327 -11.11 8.93 36.16
C ASN A 327 -10.09 8.51 37.25
N PRO A 328 -10.42 8.69 38.55
CA PRO A 328 -9.49 8.36 39.63
C PRO A 328 -9.38 6.85 39.94
N PHE A 329 -10.22 6.01 39.33
CA PHE A 329 -10.37 4.58 39.64
C PHE A 329 -9.79 3.63 38.59
N LEU A 330 -8.96 4.12 37.68
CA LEU A 330 -8.30 3.28 36.68
C LEU A 330 -7.32 2.29 37.34
N GLN A 331 -7.36 1.05 36.84
CA GLN A 331 -6.45 -0.03 37.26
C GLN A 331 -5.07 0.04 36.56
N VAL A 332 -4.99 0.76 35.44
CA VAL A 332 -3.77 0.99 34.65
C VAL A 332 -3.14 2.32 35.06
N ASP A 333 -1.82 2.48 34.93
CA ASP A 333 -1.13 3.76 35.13
C ASP A 333 -1.68 4.82 34.15
N PRO A 334 -2.45 5.81 34.63
CA PRO A 334 -3.14 6.76 33.77
C PRO A 334 -2.17 7.67 33.00
N ALA A 335 -0.97 7.93 33.54
CA ALA A 335 0.04 8.73 32.84
C ALA A 335 0.59 8.00 31.60
N GLN A 336 0.83 6.69 31.71
CA GLN A 336 1.26 5.87 30.58
C GLN A 336 0.17 5.74 29.52
N ALA A 337 -1.09 5.55 29.92
CA ALA A 337 -2.20 5.45 29.00
C ALA A 337 -2.43 6.75 28.21
N ILE A 338 -2.40 7.91 28.88
CA ILE A 338 -2.47 9.23 28.22
C ILE A 338 -1.31 9.41 27.24
N ARG A 339 -0.07 9.10 27.67
CA ARG A 339 1.11 9.25 26.81
C ARG A 339 1.03 8.35 25.58
N PHE A 340 0.52 7.13 25.72
CA PHE A 340 0.32 6.23 24.59
C PHE A 340 -0.66 6.82 23.56
N MET A 341 -1.79 7.38 24.01
CA MET A 341 -2.77 8.03 23.12
C MET A 341 -2.17 9.24 22.39
N LEU A 342 -1.46 10.11 23.10
CA LEU A 342 -0.82 11.28 22.49
C LEU A 342 0.31 10.91 21.52
N MET A 343 1.11 9.89 21.83
CA MET A 343 2.17 9.39 20.94
C MET A 343 1.59 8.77 19.65
N SER A 344 0.43 8.13 19.77
CA SER A 344 -0.35 7.56 18.66
C SER A 344 -0.89 8.66 17.73
N GLU A 345 -1.44 9.74 18.30
CA GLU A 345 -1.83 10.95 17.55
C GLU A 345 -0.61 11.63 16.89
N GLU A 346 0.47 11.83 17.63
CA GLU A 346 1.72 12.41 17.15
C GLU A 346 2.31 11.61 15.97
N PHE A 347 2.29 10.27 16.06
CA PHE A 347 2.74 9.40 14.98
C PHE A 347 1.95 9.64 13.68
N ILE A 348 0.62 9.68 13.75
CA ILE A 348 -0.23 9.91 12.58
C ILE A 348 0.00 11.30 12.00
N LEU A 349 0.06 12.34 12.83
CA LEU A 349 0.32 13.70 12.36
C LEU A 349 1.69 13.81 11.68
N ASN A 350 2.73 13.21 12.27
CA ASN A 350 4.05 13.12 11.67
C ASN A 350 4.05 12.34 10.35
N TYR A 351 3.29 11.25 10.25
CA TYR A 351 3.17 10.47 9.02
C TYR A 351 2.58 11.31 7.88
N PHE A 352 1.49 12.03 8.17
CA PHE A 352 0.85 12.94 7.22
C PHE A 352 1.78 14.10 6.83
N ALA A 353 2.48 14.69 7.79
CA ALA A 353 3.45 15.77 7.55
C ALA A 353 4.66 15.30 6.71
N ARG A 354 5.17 14.09 6.91
CA ARG A 354 6.27 13.55 6.08
C ARG A 354 5.83 13.28 4.65
N LYS A 355 4.65 12.70 4.45
CA LYS A 355 4.07 12.48 3.11
C LYS A 355 3.74 13.80 2.38
N ARG A 356 3.58 14.91 3.11
CA ARG A 356 3.52 16.28 2.53
C ARG A 356 4.83 16.68 1.85
N ASN A 357 5.98 16.43 2.48
CA ASN A 357 7.26 16.89 1.95
C ASN A 357 7.67 16.16 0.67
N GLN A 358 7.16 14.95 0.46
CA GLN A 358 7.31 14.18 -0.78
C GLN A 358 6.36 14.64 -1.90
N ASN A 359 5.31 15.39 -1.56
CA ASN A 359 4.22 15.76 -2.46
C ASN A 359 3.95 17.26 -2.27
N THR A 360 4.80 18.09 -2.89
CA THR A 360 4.80 19.55 -2.75
C THR A 360 3.38 20.13 -2.82
N ALA A 361 2.95 20.71 -1.69
CA ALA A 361 1.71 21.47 -1.46
C ALA A 361 0.38 20.67 -1.36
N TRP A 362 0.00 20.20 -0.16
CA TRP A 362 -1.40 19.77 0.08
C TRP A 362 -1.88 19.57 1.54
N ILE A 363 -1.02 19.50 2.56
CA ILE A 363 -1.44 19.44 3.99
C ILE A 363 -0.82 20.65 4.71
N SER A 364 -1.17 21.87 4.27
CA SER A 364 -0.37 23.05 4.63
C SER A 364 -0.46 23.39 6.11
N ASP A 365 -1.65 23.47 6.71
CA ASP A 365 -1.74 24.19 8.01
C ASP A 365 -2.26 23.33 9.17
N VAL A 366 -3.16 22.37 8.94
CA VAL A 366 -3.87 21.72 10.06
C VAL A 366 -3.02 20.70 10.82
N ALA A 367 -2.22 19.86 10.16
CA ALA A 367 -1.38 18.89 10.87
C ALA A 367 -0.29 19.58 11.70
N GLN A 368 0.27 20.67 11.17
CA GLN A 368 1.26 21.48 11.88
C GLN A 368 0.62 22.25 13.05
N VAL A 369 -0.53 22.89 12.82
CA VAL A 369 -1.31 23.53 13.89
C VAL A 369 -1.71 22.51 14.96
N LYS A 370 -2.15 21.31 14.56
CA LYS A 370 -2.47 20.23 15.50
C LYS A 370 -1.26 19.74 16.28
N MET A 371 -0.08 19.64 15.67
CA MET A 371 1.16 19.33 16.41
C MET A 371 1.49 20.41 17.45
N GLU A 372 1.36 21.69 17.08
CA GLU A 372 1.57 22.80 18.02
C GLU A 372 0.52 22.83 19.15
N ASP A 373 -0.73 22.48 18.86
CA ASP A 373 -1.81 22.35 19.83
C ASP A 373 -1.61 21.13 20.77
N LEU A 374 -1.03 20.04 20.26
CA LEU A 374 -0.83 18.78 21.01
C LEU A 374 0.11 18.98 22.21
N ASP A 375 1.17 19.77 22.06
CA ASP A 375 2.10 20.12 23.15
C ASP A 375 1.44 20.94 24.27
N ASN A 376 0.45 21.76 23.91
CA ASN A 376 -0.34 22.53 24.89
C ASN A 376 -1.38 21.64 25.57
N LEU A 377 -2.04 20.78 24.79
CA LEU A 377 -3.02 19.83 25.28
C LEU A 377 -2.41 18.82 26.27
N GLU A 378 -1.19 18.31 26.00
CA GLU A 378 -0.48 17.41 26.91
C GLU A 378 -0.30 18.05 28.29
N ARG A 379 0.15 19.31 28.30
CA ARG A 379 0.35 20.08 29.55
C ARG A 379 -0.95 20.25 30.32
N ASP A 380 -2.05 20.55 29.63
CA ASP A 380 -3.37 20.72 30.25
C ASP A 380 -3.90 19.40 30.83
N ILE A 381 -3.82 18.30 30.08
CA ILE A 381 -4.27 16.96 30.53
C ILE A 381 -3.47 16.49 31.74
N LEU A 382 -2.14 16.66 31.74
CA LEU A 382 -1.29 16.31 32.88
C LEU A 382 -1.59 17.18 34.11
N SER A 383 -1.99 18.44 33.91
CA SER A 383 -2.42 19.31 35.01
C SER A 383 -3.72 18.83 35.65
N GLU A 384 -4.68 18.36 34.84
CA GLU A 384 -5.94 17.76 35.30
C GLU A 384 -5.72 16.43 36.01
N LEU A 385 -4.82 15.57 35.52
CA LEU A 385 -4.39 14.35 36.22
C LEU A 385 -3.82 14.66 37.61
N LYS A 386 -3.01 15.72 37.74
CA LYS A 386 -2.48 16.18 39.04
C LYS A 386 -3.58 16.71 39.95
N ARG A 387 -4.65 17.30 39.42
CA ARG A 387 -5.81 17.74 40.20
C ARG A 387 -6.64 16.56 40.69
N SER A 388 -6.94 15.59 39.82
CA SER A 388 -7.74 14.40 40.17
C SER A 388 -7.02 13.46 41.14
N SER A 389 -5.71 13.28 41.00
CA SER A 389 -4.90 12.46 41.92
C SER A 389 -4.79 13.04 43.34
N LYS A 390 -4.88 14.37 43.51
CA LYS A 390 -4.92 15.01 44.84
C LYS A 390 -6.18 14.68 45.63
N PHE A 391 -7.29 14.36 44.96
CA PHE A 391 -8.52 13.87 45.62
C PHE A 391 -8.37 12.46 46.20
N LYS A 392 -7.35 11.68 45.78
CA LYS A 392 -7.07 10.32 46.30
C LYS A 392 -6.32 10.32 47.63
N ARG A 393 -5.81 11.48 48.08
CA ARG A 393 -5.01 11.64 49.32
C ARG A 393 -5.77 12.24 50.50
N LYS A 394 -7.07 12.49 50.35
CA LYS A 394 -8.01 12.75 51.45
C LYS A 394 -8.93 11.55 51.58
#